data_AF-A0A060BX68-F1
#
_entry.id   AF-A0A060BX68-F1
#
_cell.length_a   1.000
_cell.length_b   1.000
_cell.length_c   1.000
_cell.angle_alpha   90.00
_cell.angle_beta   90.00
_cell.angle_gamma   90.00
#
_symmetry.space_group_name_H-M   'P 1'
#
loop_
_entity.id
_entity.type
_entity.pdbx_description
1 polymer ?
#
loop_
_entity_poly.entity_id
_entity_poly.type
_entity_poly.pdbx_seq_one_letter_code
_entity_poly.pdbx_strand_id
1 'polypeptide(L)'
;AKWADIIVMCLGEKGSWSGENNSHADITLPQIQQRLMQKIHATGKKVILVLANGRPLVLGSAVEQSNAILEMWQPGTDGASAVAGILSGRINPSGKLAM
;
A
#
# COMPACT_ATOMS: atom_id res chain seq x y z
N ALA A 1 2.90 8.29 -14.73
CA ALA A 1 1.53 8.65 -14.33
C ALA A 1 0.68 9.14 -15.50
N LYS A 2 0.98 10.29 -16.13
CA LYS A 2 0.11 10.88 -17.18
C LYS A 2 -0.23 9.94 -18.35
N TRP A 3 0.74 9.16 -18.82
CA TRP A 3 0.61 8.23 -19.94
C TRP A 3 0.00 6.86 -19.59
N ALA A 4 -0.15 6.55 -18.29
CA ALA A 4 -0.68 5.26 -17.85
C ALA A 4 -2.20 5.33 -17.68
N ASP A 5 -2.88 4.21 -17.89
CA ASP A 5 -4.33 4.10 -17.66
C ASP A 5 -4.66 3.87 -16.19
N ILE A 6 -3.80 3.13 -15.49
CA ILE A 6 -3.91 2.77 -14.08
C ILE A 6 -2.56 3.02 -13.41
N ILE A 7 -2.59 3.45 -12.15
CA ILE A 7 -1.41 3.65 -11.32
C ILE A 7 -1.42 2.61 -10.21
N VAL A 8 -0.41 1.74 -10.18
CA VAL A 8 -0.13 0.89 -9.02
C VAL A 8 0.86 1.67 -8.15
N MET A 9 0.40 2.09 -6.97
CA MET A 9 1.19 2.89 -6.05
C MET A 9 1.64 2.04 -4.86
N CYS A 10 2.92 1.67 -4.84
CA CYS A 10 3.50 0.88 -3.75
C CYS A 10 4.01 1.81 -2.65
N LEU A 11 3.33 1.81 -1.51
CA LEU A 11 3.59 2.67 -0.35
C LEU A 11 3.67 1.85 0.94
N GLY A 12 4.07 2.50 2.03
CA GLY A 12 4.14 1.88 3.36
C GLY A 12 5.42 2.25 4.11
N GLU A 13 5.98 1.27 4.81
CA GLU A 13 7.07 1.44 5.75
C GLU A 13 8.39 0.85 5.22
N LYS A 14 9.50 1.27 5.82
CA LYS A 14 10.76 0.52 5.66
C LYS A 14 10.70 -0.76 6.49
N GLY A 15 11.35 -1.83 6.03
CA GLY A 15 11.39 -3.11 6.77
C GLY A 15 11.90 -2.98 8.21
N SER A 16 12.79 -2.02 8.47
CA SER A 16 13.35 -1.75 9.80
C SER A 16 12.48 -0.85 10.68
N TRP A 17 11.26 -0.48 10.26
CA TRP A 17 10.37 0.36 11.05
C TRP A 17 9.41 -0.43 11.92
N SER A 18 9.44 -1.76 11.83
CA SER A 18 8.72 -2.70 12.68
C SER A 18 9.70 -3.63 13.41
N GLY A 19 9.18 -4.48 14.28
CA GLY A 19 10.00 -5.38 15.09
C GLY A 19 10.51 -4.75 16.38
N GLU A 20 11.58 -5.32 16.93
CA GLU A 20 12.12 -4.94 18.24
C GLU A 20 12.59 -3.48 18.27
N ASN A 21 12.24 -2.78 19.36
CA ASN A 21 12.65 -1.40 19.62
C ASN A 21 12.25 -0.38 18.53
N ASN A 22 11.24 -0.70 17.71
CA ASN A 22 10.71 0.18 16.66
C ASN A 22 9.26 0.57 16.95
N SER A 23 9.04 1.20 18.11
CA SER A 23 7.72 1.74 18.47
C SER A 23 7.44 3.04 17.71
N HIS A 24 6.23 3.18 17.20
CA HIS A 24 5.77 4.37 16.50
C HIS A 24 4.54 4.94 17.23
N ALA A 25 4.64 6.21 17.66
CA ALA A 25 3.51 6.92 18.27
C ALA A 25 2.46 7.36 17.23
N ASP A 26 2.91 7.58 15.99
CA ASP A 26 2.07 7.85 14.83
C ASP A 26 2.22 6.70 13.82
N ILE A 27 1.11 6.03 13.56
CA ILE A 27 1.00 4.89 12.64
C ILE A 27 0.32 5.28 11.33
N THR A 28 0.34 6.57 10.95
CA THR A 28 -0.06 7.01 9.61
C THR A 28 1.05 6.79 8.59
N LEU A 29 0.71 6.80 7.29
CA LEU A 29 1.71 6.81 6.23
C LEU A 29 2.60 8.06 6.36
N PRO A 30 3.91 7.99 6.02
CA PRO A 30 4.77 9.16 6.00
C PRO A 30 4.17 10.32 5.20
N GLN A 31 4.26 11.55 5.73
CA GLN A 31 3.64 12.74 5.10
C GLN A 31 4.02 12.93 3.63
N ILE A 32 5.25 12.56 3.24
CA ILE A 32 5.69 12.62 1.84
C ILE A 32 4.91 11.65 0.94
N GLN A 33 4.55 10.48 1.45
CA GLN A 33 3.73 9.49 0.74
C GLN A 33 2.27 9.95 0.66
N GLN A 34 1.73 10.55 1.73
CA GLN A 34 0.40 11.17 1.70
C GLN A 34 0.33 12.29 0.64
N ARG A 35 1.36 13.15 0.57
CA ARG A 35 1.45 14.21 -0.44
C ARG A 35 1.56 13.64 -1.86
N LEU A 36 2.29 12.54 -2.04
CA LEU A 36 2.36 11.84 -3.32
C LEU A 36 0.98 11.31 -3.73
N MET A 37 0.26 10.67 -2.81
CA MET A 37 -1.11 10.19 -3.05
C MET A 37 -2.03 11.32 -3.47
N GLN A 38 -2.05 12.44 -2.73
CA GLN A 38 -2.86 13.61 -3.07
C GLN A 38 -2.57 14.12 -4.49
N LYS A 39 -1.29 14.24 -4.87
CA LYS A 39 -0.90 14.70 -6.21
C LYS A 39 -1.33 13.73 -7.32
N ILE A 40 -1.26 12.43 -7.05
CA ILE A 40 -1.66 11.41 -8.03
C ILE A 40 -3.18 11.33 -8.13
N HIS A 41 -3.89 11.37 -7.01
CA HIS A 41 -5.35 11.40 -6.96
C HIS A 41 -5.90 12.59 -7.75
N ALA A 42 -5.29 13.77 -7.61
CA ALA A 42 -5.66 14.97 -8.37
C ALA A 42 -5.50 14.83 -9.90
N THR A 43 -4.82 13.79 -10.41
CA THR A 43 -4.75 13.52 -11.86
C THR A 43 -6.00 12.86 -12.42
N GLY A 44 -6.93 12.39 -11.56
CA GLY A 44 -8.13 11.66 -11.96
C GLY A 44 -7.87 10.25 -12.50
N LYS A 45 -6.62 9.75 -12.46
CA LYS A 45 -6.26 8.39 -12.85
C LYS A 45 -6.74 7.38 -11.82
N LYS A 46 -7.05 6.17 -12.26
CA LYS A 46 -7.38 5.07 -11.34
C LYS A 46 -6.13 4.66 -10.55
N VAL A 47 -6.25 4.59 -9.23
CA VAL A 47 -5.15 4.26 -8.32
C VAL A 47 -5.43 2.94 -7.60
N ILE A 48 -4.48 2.02 -7.66
CA ILE A 48 -4.41 0.84 -6.81
C ILE A 48 -3.29 1.08 -5.82
N LEU A 49 -3.63 1.24 -4.55
CA LEU A 49 -2.66 1.37 -3.47
C LEU A 49 -2.22 -0.03 -3.03
N VAL A 50 -0.92 -0.30 -3.07
CA VAL A 50 -0.33 -1.54 -2.56
C VAL A 50 0.50 -1.19 -1.32
N LEU A 51 0.11 -1.75 -0.18
CA LEU A 51 0.65 -1.40 1.14
C LEU A 51 1.64 -2.45 1.64
N ALA A 52 2.85 -2.01 1.94
CA ALA A 52 3.89 -2.82 2.55
C ALA A 52 4.29 -2.26 3.93
N ASN A 53 3.83 -2.89 5.00
CA ASN A 53 4.02 -2.44 6.39
C ASN A 53 4.14 -3.62 7.35
N GLY A 54 4.67 -3.37 8.55
CA GLY A 54 4.85 -4.38 9.57
C GLY A 54 3.82 -4.32 10.71
N ARG A 55 2.84 -3.43 10.61
CA ARG A 55 1.81 -3.16 11.62
C ARG A 55 0.53 -2.62 10.95
N PRO A 56 -0.62 -2.59 11.65
CA PRO A 56 -1.77 -1.80 11.22
C PRO A 56 -1.39 -0.33 11.06
N LEU A 57 -1.88 0.31 10.00
CA LEU A 57 -1.69 1.73 9.74
C LEU A 57 -3.02 2.48 9.74
N VAL A 58 -3.00 3.73 10.18
CA VAL A 58 -4.12 4.66 10.00
C VAL A 58 -4.05 5.21 8.58
N LEU A 59 -4.95 4.71 7.72
CA LEU A 59 -4.95 5.06 6.30
C LEU A 59 -5.59 6.42 5.99
N GLY A 60 -6.59 6.85 6.78
CA GLY A 60 -7.23 8.15 6.62
C GLY A 60 -7.66 8.44 5.18
N SER A 61 -7.24 9.59 4.64
CA SER A 61 -7.56 10.02 3.26
C SER A 61 -7.06 9.06 2.16
N ALA A 62 -6.14 8.13 2.47
CA ALA A 62 -5.68 7.14 1.52
C ALA A 62 -6.80 6.21 1.04
N VAL A 63 -7.84 6.00 1.87
CA VAL A 63 -9.02 5.20 1.52
C VAL A 63 -9.81 5.87 0.40
N GLU A 64 -10.07 7.17 0.52
CA GLU A 64 -10.82 7.94 -0.47
C GLU A 64 -10.01 8.22 -1.75
N GLN A 65 -8.69 8.31 -1.60
CA GLN A 65 -7.78 8.60 -2.71
C GLN A 65 -7.44 7.40 -3.59
N SER A 66 -7.87 6.19 -3.20
CA SER A 66 -7.58 4.93 -3.89
C SER A 66 -8.84 4.28 -4.42
N ASN A 67 -8.78 3.69 -5.61
CA ASN A 67 -9.89 2.90 -6.17
C ASN A 67 -9.87 1.46 -5.66
N ALA A 68 -8.69 0.96 -5.27
CA ALA A 68 -8.50 -0.32 -4.62
C ALA A 68 -7.30 -0.25 -3.68
N ILE A 69 -7.31 -1.05 -2.62
CA ILE A 69 -6.20 -1.20 -1.67
C ILE A 69 -5.87 -2.69 -1.56
N LEU A 70 -4.59 -3.02 -1.73
CA LEU A 70 -4.04 -4.34 -1.51
C LEU A 70 -3.02 -4.27 -0.37
N GLU A 71 -3.34 -4.89 0.75
CA GLU A 71 -2.38 -5.11 1.84
C GLU A 71 -1.49 -6.31 1.48
N MET A 72 -0.17 -6.07 1.31
CA MET A 72 0.81 -7.12 1.06
C MET A 72 1.72 -7.39 2.27
N TRP A 73 1.63 -6.60 3.35
CA TRP A 73 2.52 -6.68 4.50
C TRP A 73 4.00 -6.69 4.08
N GLN A 74 4.81 -7.57 4.66
CA GLN A 74 6.19 -7.85 4.24
C GLN A 74 6.27 -9.29 3.70
N PRO A 75 5.96 -9.51 2.41
CA PRO A 75 5.62 -10.83 1.86
C PRO A 75 6.82 -11.76 1.61
N GLY A 76 8.01 -11.42 2.12
CA GLY A 76 9.23 -12.21 1.92
C GLY A 76 9.78 -12.15 0.48
N THR A 77 10.67 -13.09 0.17
CA THR A 77 11.48 -13.10 -1.06
C THR A 77 10.67 -13.27 -2.35
N ASP A 78 9.59 -14.05 -2.33
CA ASP A 78 8.72 -14.27 -3.51
C ASP A 78 7.51 -13.31 -3.56
N GLY A 79 7.52 -12.29 -2.71
CA GLY A 79 6.38 -11.40 -2.55
C GLY A 79 5.96 -10.65 -3.82
N ALA A 80 6.91 -10.30 -4.68
CA ALA A 80 6.61 -9.64 -5.95
C ALA A 80 5.79 -10.54 -6.89
N SER A 81 6.10 -11.84 -6.95
CA SER A 81 5.37 -12.82 -7.75
C SER A 81 3.94 -12.98 -7.24
N ALA A 82 3.77 -13.09 -5.92
CA ALA A 82 2.47 -13.20 -5.27
C ALA A 82 1.59 -11.96 -5.53
N VAL A 83 2.14 -10.75 -5.34
CA VAL A 83 1.43 -9.49 -5.58
C VAL A 83 1.04 -9.35 -7.06
N ALA A 84 1.94 -9.67 -7.99
CA ALA A 84 1.61 -9.67 -9.42
C ALA A 84 0.53 -10.70 -9.78
N GLY A 85 0.53 -11.87 -9.13
CA GLY A 85 -0.51 -12.87 -9.26
C GLY A 85 -1.89 -12.36 -8.83
N ILE A 86 -1.96 -11.60 -7.74
CA ILE A 86 -3.19 -10.97 -7.25
C ILE A 86 -3.65 -9.86 -8.20
N LEU A 87 -2.75 -8.93 -8.57
CA LEU A 87 -3.10 -7.80 -9.44
C LEU A 87 -3.55 -8.24 -10.85
N SER A 88 -3.02 -9.37 -11.34
CA SER A 88 -3.43 -9.95 -12.63
C SER A 88 -4.68 -10.84 -12.54
N GLY A 89 -5.17 -11.13 -11.33
CA GLY A 89 -6.30 -12.03 -11.11
C GLY A 89 -5.96 -13.52 -11.24
N ARG A 90 -4.69 -13.90 -11.45
CA ARG A 90 -4.27 -15.31 -11.38
C ARG A 90 -4.47 -15.91 -9.98
N ILE A 91 -4.42 -15.06 -8.96
CA ILE A 91 -4.66 -15.41 -7.55
C ILE A 91 -5.80 -14.53 -7.04
N ASN A 92 -6.84 -15.14 -6.47
CA ASN A 92 -7.91 -14.41 -5.80
C ASN A 92 -7.52 -14.13 -4.33
N PRO A 93 -7.44 -12.87 -3.88
CA PRO A 93 -7.03 -12.57 -2.50
C PRO A 93 -8.05 -13.11 -1.49
N SER A 94 -7.56 -13.87 -0.51
CA SER A 94 -8.39 -14.56 0.50
C SER A 94 -8.05 -14.21 1.95
N GLY A 95 -7.04 -13.37 2.17
CA GLY A 95 -6.62 -12.93 3.51
C GLY A 95 -7.74 -12.22 4.28
N LYS A 96 -7.70 -12.36 5.61
CA LYS A 96 -8.54 -11.62 6.56
C LYS A 96 -7.64 -10.93 7.56
N LEU A 97 -8.00 -9.72 7.97
CA LEU A 97 -7.26 -9.00 9.00
C LEU A 97 -7.35 -9.80 10.31
N ALA A 98 -6.20 -10.13 10.88
CA ALA A 98 -6.09 -10.83 12.17
C ALA A 98 -5.91 -9.86 13.35
N MET A 99 -5.80 -8.57 13.06
CA MET A 99 -5.68 -7.45 14.00
C MET A 99 -6.43 -6.24 13.44
#